data_AF-A0A5M4FJV3-F1
#
_entry.id   AF-A0A5M4FJV3-F1
#
_cell.length_a   1.000
_cell.length_b   1.000
_cell.length_c   1.000
_cell.angle_alpha   90.00
_cell.angle_beta   90.00
_cell.angle_gamma   90.00
#
_symmetry.space_group_name_H-M   'P 1'
#
loop_
_entity.id
_entity.type
_entity.pdbx_description
1 polymer ?
#
loop_
_entity_poly.entity_id
_entity_poly.type
_entity_poly.pdbx_seq_one_letter_code
_entity_poly.pdbx_strand_id
1 'polypeptide(L)'
;MPAYRFELVKLLVQGRTRAVLLVCLLAPAAFVAVISQQSSLPTDTVFGRWMNATGWAGSLVVLAFACSWGLPLLVSLVAGDVFAIEDRLGTWRHLMVAVRSPRRIFVAKALASLTVTLLLIACLVTSSAIGGLAAVGNHPLVGLDGHLLTPGAAARTVLLAWACVVAPALAFGAIGLLGSVLLGRSPMGLLVPAVLALAMNLALLLPVPVALRLALPSNAFLAWRGLFTEPASTGPLLIGIVVSLLWTAVATGLAYVMFVRRDFTDLSNDGATRRTLVAAALPLAALAGATALVLAVASPGSTGTGVEKAKLETSLSTAFAHLYVLQTQELHRPSVTEAQLDTSTACDKGGSRVQDHGPGNDWRCVVTWRLPGASATGSAIYQLDVTADGRYIADGDGPKEVNGSFQVRTSTGDTPNPLWQLDGYVDLLDRN
;
A
#
# COMPACT_ATOMS: atom_id res chain seq x y z
N MET A 1 -19.93 -18.17 -20.91
CA MET A 1 -19.76 -17.58 -22.27
C MET A 1 -18.55 -18.22 -22.95
N PRO A 2 -18.68 -18.83 -24.15
CA PRO A 2 -17.56 -19.47 -24.85
C PRO A 2 -16.38 -18.52 -25.11
N ALA A 3 -16.67 -17.27 -25.49
CA ALA A 3 -15.64 -16.25 -25.72
C ALA A 3 -14.79 -15.96 -24.47
N TYR A 4 -15.39 -15.90 -23.28
CA TYR A 4 -14.64 -15.71 -22.02
C TYR A 4 -13.69 -16.87 -21.75
N ARG A 5 -14.15 -18.13 -21.92
CA ARG A 5 -13.29 -19.31 -21.71
C ARG A 5 -12.12 -19.32 -22.69
N PHE A 6 -12.38 -18.98 -23.95
CA PHE A 6 -11.34 -18.86 -24.97
C PHE A 6 -10.29 -17.80 -24.60
N GLU A 7 -10.71 -16.59 -24.23
CA GLU A 7 -9.80 -15.51 -23.83
C GLU A 7 -9.00 -15.86 -22.57
N LEU A 8 -9.63 -16.50 -21.59
CA LEU A 8 -8.95 -16.94 -20.37
C LEU A 8 -7.86 -17.97 -20.67
N VAL A 9 -8.17 -19.00 -21.48
CA VAL A 9 -7.18 -20.00 -21.90
C VAL A 9 -6.07 -19.34 -22.72
N LYS A 10 -6.42 -18.41 -23.62
CA LYS A 10 -5.45 -17.64 -24.40
C LYS A 10 -4.47 -16.90 -23.50
N LEU A 11 -4.94 -16.23 -22.45
CA LEU A 11 -4.05 -15.53 -21.50
C LEU A 11 -3.19 -16.51 -20.68
N LEU A 12 -3.77 -17.61 -20.20
CA LEU A 12 -3.07 -18.59 -19.36
C LEU A 12 -2.06 -19.46 -20.12
N VAL A 13 -2.20 -19.58 -21.45
CA VAL A 13 -1.26 -20.33 -22.30
C VAL A 13 -0.06 -19.47 -22.73
N GLN A 14 -0.18 -18.13 -22.66
CA GLN A 14 0.94 -17.25 -23.01
C GLN A 14 2.13 -17.46 -22.07
N GLY A 15 3.32 -17.64 -22.67
CA GLY A 15 4.57 -17.84 -21.92
C GLY A 15 4.84 -16.72 -20.91
N ARG A 16 4.56 -15.45 -21.29
CA ARG A 16 4.67 -14.29 -20.41
C ARG A 16 3.79 -14.39 -19.15
N THR A 17 2.50 -14.71 -19.30
CA THR A 17 1.58 -14.85 -18.16
C THR A 17 1.97 -16.04 -17.28
N ARG A 18 2.40 -17.16 -17.87
CA ARG A 18 2.89 -18.32 -17.12
C ARG A 18 4.17 -18.02 -16.34
N ALA A 19 5.13 -17.33 -16.96
CA ALA A 19 6.36 -16.91 -16.29
C ALA A 19 6.03 -16.00 -15.10
N VAL A 20 5.13 -15.04 -15.28
CA VAL A 20 4.72 -14.15 -14.18
C VAL A 20 3.93 -14.87 -13.10
N LEU A 21 3.05 -15.82 -13.44
CA LEU A 21 2.39 -16.68 -12.46
C LEU A 21 3.41 -17.46 -11.61
N LEU A 22 4.44 -18.04 -12.25
CA LEU A 22 5.51 -18.73 -11.54
C LEU A 22 6.31 -17.79 -10.64
N VAL A 23 6.64 -16.58 -11.13
CA VAL A 23 7.30 -15.55 -10.31
C VAL A 23 6.43 -15.17 -9.11
N CYS A 24 5.14 -14.90 -9.30
CA CYS A 24 4.22 -14.57 -8.20
C CYS A 24 4.07 -15.72 -7.19
N LEU A 25 4.22 -16.97 -7.63
CA LEU A 25 4.11 -18.15 -6.77
C LEU A 25 5.39 -18.44 -5.98
N LEU A 26 6.57 -18.18 -6.58
CA LEU A 26 7.85 -18.60 -6.01
C LEU A 26 8.63 -17.44 -5.40
N ALA A 27 8.65 -16.27 -6.04
CA ALA A 27 9.52 -15.17 -5.65
C ALA A 27 9.19 -14.59 -4.27
N PRO A 28 7.91 -14.38 -3.88
CA PRO A 28 7.61 -13.90 -2.52
C PRO A 28 8.06 -14.85 -1.42
N ALA A 29 7.78 -16.14 -1.55
CA ALA A 29 8.20 -17.15 -0.59
C ALA A 29 9.74 -17.23 -0.50
N ALA A 30 10.42 -17.26 -1.64
CA ALA A 30 11.88 -17.27 -1.70
C ALA A 30 12.49 -16.00 -1.09
N PHE A 31 11.92 -14.82 -1.37
CA PHE A 31 12.35 -13.55 -0.81
C PHE A 31 12.27 -13.58 0.72
N VAL A 32 11.12 -13.97 1.29
CA VAL A 32 10.95 -14.00 2.74
C VAL A 32 11.91 -15.01 3.39
N ALA A 33 12.09 -16.20 2.79
CA ALA A 33 12.98 -17.22 3.30
C ALA A 33 14.47 -16.83 3.26
N VAL A 34 14.88 -16.03 2.27
CA VAL A 34 16.26 -15.53 2.16
C VAL A 34 16.50 -14.40 3.15
N ILE A 35 15.60 -13.41 3.21
CA ILE A 35 15.76 -12.26 4.11
C ILE A 35 15.67 -12.69 5.58
N SER A 36 14.86 -13.70 5.91
CA SER A 36 14.76 -14.19 7.27
C SER A 36 16.05 -14.81 7.83
N GLN A 37 17.00 -15.14 6.94
CA GLN A 37 18.32 -15.67 7.30
C GLN A 37 19.39 -14.57 7.41
N GLN A 38 19.07 -13.34 7.03
CA GLN A 38 20.00 -12.22 7.04
C GLN A 38 20.03 -11.53 8.40
N SER A 39 21.20 -11.05 8.79
CA SER A 39 21.40 -10.20 9.96
C SER A 39 21.01 -8.74 9.70
N SER A 40 21.10 -8.28 8.44
CA SER A 40 20.68 -6.95 7.99
C SER A 40 19.25 -7.01 7.43
N LEU A 41 18.31 -6.41 8.15
CA LEU A 41 16.90 -6.34 7.74
C LEU A 41 16.59 -5.03 7.01
N PRO A 42 15.57 -4.99 6.13
CA PRO A 42 15.16 -3.78 5.41
C PRO A 42 14.43 -2.81 6.35
N THR A 43 15.16 -2.04 7.16
CA THR A 43 14.62 -1.16 8.20
C THR A 43 13.75 -0.01 7.66
N ASP A 44 13.99 0.41 6.42
CA ASP A 44 13.23 1.51 5.80
C ASP A 44 11.83 1.07 5.32
N THR A 45 11.61 -0.24 5.19
CA THR A 45 10.31 -0.79 4.78
C THR A 45 9.41 -1.02 6.00
N VAL A 46 8.14 -0.68 5.88
CA VAL A 46 7.14 -0.93 6.93
C VAL A 46 7.13 -2.42 7.30
N PHE A 47 7.21 -2.73 8.60
CA PHE A 47 7.34 -4.08 9.14
C PHE A 47 8.65 -4.82 8.80
N GLY A 48 9.59 -4.20 8.10
CA GLY A 48 10.87 -4.80 7.73
C GLY A 48 11.71 -5.22 8.94
N ARG A 49 11.70 -4.42 10.02
CA ARG A 49 12.37 -4.74 11.30
C ARG A 49 11.79 -5.99 11.98
N TRP A 50 10.53 -6.32 11.71
CA TRP A 50 9.82 -7.44 12.34
C TRP A 50 9.88 -8.73 11.53
N MET A 51 10.58 -8.75 10.39
CA MET A 51 10.62 -9.92 9.50
C MET A 51 11.17 -11.18 10.17
N ASN A 52 12.13 -11.07 11.09
CA ASN A 52 12.67 -12.22 11.83
C ASN A 52 11.84 -12.58 13.07
N ALA A 53 10.90 -11.72 13.48
CA ALA A 53 10.08 -11.94 14.68
C ALA A 53 8.78 -12.69 14.35
N THR A 54 8.20 -12.47 13.18
CA THR A 54 6.94 -13.13 12.78
C THR A 54 6.83 -13.34 11.28
N GLY A 55 6.32 -14.50 10.87
CA GLY A 55 6.07 -14.81 9.46
C GLY A 55 5.08 -13.86 8.78
N TRP A 56 4.18 -13.24 9.54
CA TRP A 56 3.20 -12.28 9.02
C TRP A 56 3.84 -10.98 8.54
N ALA A 57 4.95 -10.54 9.17
CA ALA A 57 5.68 -9.36 8.75
C ALA A 57 6.28 -9.55 7.35
N GLY A 58 6.75 -10.76 7.02
CA GLY A 58 7.24 -11.09 5.67
C GLY A 58 6.18 -10.87 4.58
N SER A 59 4.92 -11.26 4.83
CA SER A 59 3.83 -11.00 3.89
C SER A 59 3.51 -9.51 3.74
N LEU A 60 3.60 -8.72 4.82
CA LEU A 60 3.38 -7.28 4.78
C LEU A 60 4.50 -6.53 4.06
N VAL A 61 5.75 -6.97 4.17
CA VAL A 61 6.87 -6.40 3.41
C VAL A 61 6.68 -6.68 1.91
N VAL A 62 6.28 -7.90 1.54
CA VAL A 62 5.91 -8.22 0.16
C VAL A 62 4.74 -7.36 -0.30
N LEU A 63 3.70 -7.17 0.53
CA LEU A 63 2.57 -6.30 0.23
C LEU A 63 3.02 -4.85 -0.02
N ALA A 64 3.90 -4.30 0.82
CA ALA A 64 4.42 -2.94 0.67
C ALA A 64 5.20 -2.77 -0.63
N PHE A 65 6.04 -3.75 -0.98
CA PHE A 65 6.77 -3.77 -2.26
C PHE A 65 5.81 -3.90 -3.46
N ALA A 66 4.83 -4.80 -3.36
CA ALA A 66 3.84 -5.02 -4.40
C ALA A 66 2.99 -3.77 -4.63
N CYS A 67 2.56 -3.09 -3.58
CA CYS A 67 1.83 -1.81 -3.64
C CYS A 67 2.64 -0.71 -4.34
N SER A 68 3.94 -0.63 -4.06
CA SER A 68 4.80 0.43 -4.60
C SER A 68 5.13 0.23 -6.08
N TRP A 69 5.37 -1.01 -6.50
CA TRP A 69 5.89 -1.32 -7.84
C TRP A 69 5.24 -2.53 -8.49
N GLY A 70 5.06 -3.62 -7.74
CA GLY A 70 4.66 -4.91 -8.28
C GLY A 70 3.26 -4.91 -8.92
N LEU A 71 2.23 -4.48 -8.19
CA LEU A 71 0.85 -4.51 -8.62
C LEU A 71 0.61 -3.64 -9.85
N PRO A 72 1.04 -2.35 -9.92
CA PRO A 72 0.93 -1.57 -11.14
C PRO A 72 1.56 -2.24 -12.36
N LEU A 73 2.74 -2.86 -12.21
CA LEU A 73 3.41 -3.57 -13.29
C LEU A 73 2.66 -4.84 -13.72
N LEU A 74 2.18 -5.63 -12.75
CA LEU A 74 1.43 -6.86 -13.00
C LEU A 74 0.12 -6.58 -13.74
N VAL A 75 -0.66 -5.60 -13.27
CA VAL A 75 -1.92 -5.25 -13.94
C VAL A 75 -1.66 -4.63 -15.31
N SER A 76 -0.56 -3.89 -15.46
CA SER A 76 -0.14 -3.35 -16.76
C SER A 76 0.19 -4.45 -17.77
N LEU A 77 0.91 -5.49 -17.33
CA LEU A 77 1.26 -6.63 -18.18
C LEU A 77 0.01 -7.38 -18.67
N VAL A 78 -0.95 -7.61 -17.77
CA VAL A 78 -2.17 -8.35 -18.09
C VAL A 78 -3.11 -7.49 -18.91
N ALA A 79 -3.51 -6.32 -18.41
CA ALA A 79 -4.56 -5.50 -19.03
C ALA A 79 -4.06 -4.63 -20.20
N GLY A 80 -2.82 -4.16 -20.15
CA GLY A 80 -2.25 -3.19 -21.10
C GLY A 80 -2.12 -3.71 -22.53
N ASP A 81 -2.12 -5.03 -22.73
CA ASP A 81 -1.93 -5.65 -24.04
C ASP A 81 -3.11 -6.51 -24.53
N VAL A 82 -4.18 -6.62 -23.74
CA VAL A 82 -5.32 -7.52 -24.04
C VAL A 82 -6.03 -7.18 -25.35
N PHE A 83 -6.08 -5.89 -25.73
CA PHE A 83 -6.65 -5.42 -26.99
C PHE A 83 -5.55 -5.10 -28.01
N ALA A 84 -4.48 -4.43 -27.59
CA ALA A 84 -3.38 -4.01 -28.47
C ALA A 84 -2.67 -5.19 -29.17
N ILE A 85 -2.63 -6.38 -28.56
CA ILE A 85 -2.06 -7.57 -29.23
C ILE A 85 -2.85 -7.97 -30.48
N GLU A 86 -4.17 -7.80 -30.48
CA GLU A 86 -5.01 -8.15 -31.63
C GLU A 86 -4.83 -7.17 -32.79
N ASP A 87 -4.55 -5.90 -32.45
CA ASP A 87 -4.19 -4.86 -33.41
C ASP A 87 -2.85 -5.17 -34.11
N ARG A 88 -1.87 -5.66 -33.35
CA ARG A 88 -0.56 -6.03 -33.90
C ARG A 88 -0.60 -7.31 -34.73
N LEU A 89 -1.40 -8.29 -34.31
CA LEU A 89 -1.52 -9.57 -35.00
C LEU A 89 -2.58 -9.56 -36.11
N GLY A 90 -3.37 -8.49 -36.25
CA GLY A 90 -4.40 -8.37 -37.30
C GLY A 90 -5.58 -9.33 -37.14
N THR A 91 -5.85 -9.82 -35.93
CA THR A 91 -6.82 -10.89 -35.65
C THR A 91 -8.27 -10.40 -35.52
N TRP A 92 -8.51 -9.08 -35.51
CA TRP A 92 -9.84 -8.49 -35.31
C TRP A 92 -10.90 -9.00 -36.29
N ARG A 93 -10.54 -9.18 -37.57
CA ARG A 93 -11.48 -9.68 -38.59
C ARG A 93 -12.04 -11.05 -38.22
N HIS A 94 -11.17 -11.95 -37.76
CA HIS A 94 -11.55 -13.30 -37.33
C HIS A 94 -12.42 -13.26 -36.08
N LEU A 95 -12.06 -12.45 -35.07
CA LEU A 95 -12.83 -12.31 -33.84
C LEU A 95 -14.23 -11.72 -34.08
N MET A 96 -14.32 -10.73 -34.97
CA MET A 96 -15.58 -10.10 -35.33
C MET A 96 -16.52 -11.05 -36.08
N VAL A 97 -15.99 -11.89 -36.98
CA VAL A 97 -16.79 -12.93 -37.67
C VAL A 97 -17.26 -14.01 -36.70
N ALA A 98 -16.40 -14.43 -35.77
CA ALA A 98 -16.70 -15.50 -34.82
C ALA A 98 -17.71 -15.07 -33.73
N VAL A 99 -17.52 -13.90 -33.12
CA VAL A 99 -18.33 -13.46 -31.96
C VAL A 99 -19.51 -12.56 -32.36
N ARG A 100 -19.41 -11.89 -33.53
CA ARG A 100 -20.45 -11.03 -34.14
C ARG A 100 -20.93 -9.86 -33.27
N SER A 101 -20.22 -9.50 -32.20
CA SER A 101 -20.58 -8.39 -31.32
C SER A 101 -19.36 -7.79 -30.59
N PRO A 102 -19.00 -6.51 -30.84
CA PRO A 102 -17.94 -5.82 -30.10
C PRO A 102 -18.18 -5.82 -28.59
N ARG A 103 -19.42 -5.66 -28.15
CA ARG A 103 -19.78 -5.65 -26.72
C ARG A 103 -19.41 -6.95 -26.03
N ARG A 104 -19.70 -8.09 -26.66
CA ARG A 104 -19.39 -9.42 -26.11
C ARG A 104 -17.88 -9.67 -26.10
N ILE A 105 -17.16 -9.21 -27.12
CA ILE A 105 -15.69 -9.32 -27.17
C ILE A 105 -15.06 -8.52 -26.03
N PHE A 106 -15.48 -7.27 -25.84
CA PHE A 106 -14.97 -6.42 -24.77
C PHE A 106 -15.18 -7.05 -23.40
N VAL A 107 -16.41 -7.47 -23.09
CA VAL A 107 -16.75 -8.07 -21.79
C VAL A 107 -15.96 -9.36 -21.56
N ALA A 108 -15.83 -10.22 -22.58
CA ALA A 108 -15.06 -11.45 -22.47
C ALA A 108 -13.58 -11.19 -22.16
N LYS A 109 -12.96 -10.24 -22.85
CA LYS A 109 -11.56 -9.84 -22.65
C LYS A 109 -11.33 -9.15 -21.31
N ALA A 110 -12.20 -8.21 -20.94
CA ALA A 110 -12.12 -7.51 -19.66
C ALA A 110 -12.28 -8.47 -18.47
N LEU A 111 -13.26 -9.39 -18.52
CA LEU A 111 -13.43 -10.40 -17.48
C LEU A 111 -12.27 -11.40 -17.43
N ALA A 112 -11.72 -11.82 -18.58
CA ALA A 112 -10.56 -12.70 -18.60
C ALA A 112 -9.33 -12.03 -17.98
N SER A 113 -9.09 -10.75 -18.33
CA SER A 113 -8.04 -9.92 -17.72
C SER A 113 -8.24 -9.79 -16.21
N LEU A 114 -9.46 -9.49 -15.75
CA LEU A 114 -9.82 -9.40 -14.34
C LEU A 114 -9.49 -10.71 -13.60
N THR A 115 -9.91 -11.85 -14.14
CA THR A 115 -9.66 -13.16 -13.52
C THR A 115 -8.17 -13.47 -13.40
N VAL A 116 -7.37 -13.18 -14.43
CA VAL A 116 -5.91 -13.39 -14.37
C VAL A 116 -5.26 -12.44 -13.36
N THR A 117 -5.68 -11.17 -13.30
CA THR A 117 -5.19 -10.22 -12.30
C THR A 117 -5.49 -10.69 -10.88
N LEU A 118 -6.72 -11.12 -10.60
CA LEU A 118 -7.09 -11.65 -9.28
C LEU A 118 -6.33 -12.93 -8.94
N LEU A 119 -6.10 -13.80 -9.92
CA LEU A 119 -5.27 -14.99 -9.74
C LEU A 119 -3.83 -14.64 -9.37
N LEU A 120 -3.21 -13.67 -10.04
CA LEU A 120 -1.86 -13.21 -9.73
C LEU A 120 -1.76 -12.64 -8.31
N ILE A 121 -2.72 -11.82 -7.90
CA ILE A 121 -2.79 -11.30 -6.53
C ILE A 121 -2.94 -12.44 -5.53
N ALA A 122 -3.83 -13.41 -5.79
CA ALA A 122 -4.00 -14.58 -4.94
C ALA A 122 -2.72 -15.43 -4.83
N CYS A 123 -1.93 -15.55 -5.90
CA CYS A 123 -0.62 -16.19 -5.86
C CYS A 123 0.37 -15.42 -4.96
N LEU A 124 0.40 -14.07 -5.05
CA LEU A 124 1.26 -13.26 -4.18
C LEU A 124 0.89 -13.40 -2.69
N VAL A 125 -0.42 -13.39 -2.39
CA VAL A 125 -0.94 -13.55 -1.02
C VAL A 125 -0.54 -14.92 -0.48
N THR A 126 -0.84 -15.99 -1.21
CA THR A 126 -0.59 -17.36 -0.76
C THR A 126 0.91 -17.65 -0.66
N SER A 127 1.70 -17.25 -1.65
CA SER A 127 3.16 -17.42 -1.65
C SER A 127 3.81 -16.69 -0.47
N SER A 128 3.49 -15.41 -0.26
CA SER A 128 4.11 -14.62 0.81
C SER A 128 3.68 -15.07 2.21
N ALA A 129 2.41 -15.44 2.40
CA ALA A 129 1.91 -15.93 3.68
C ALA A 129 2.50 -17.32 4.03
N ILE A 130 2.48 -18.27 3.09
CA ILE A 130 3.04 -19.60 3.30
C ILE A 130 4.56 -19.51 3.51
N GLY A 131 5.25 -18.70 2.69
CA GLY A 131 6.69 -18.50 2.81
C GLY A 131 7.10 -17.90 4.16
N GLY A 132 6.40 -16.87 4.63
CA GLY A 132 6.66 -16.27 5.95
C GLY A 132 6.38 -17.23 7.10
N LEU A 133 5.24 -17.93 7.06
CA LEU A 133 4.90 -18.91 8.10
C LEU A 133 5.87 -20.10 8.12
N ALA A 134 6.35 -20.55 6.97
CA ALA A 134 7.32 -21.64 6.88
C ALA A 134 8.73 -21.21 7.32
N ALA A 135 9.14 -19.97 7.05
CA ALA A 135 10.47 -19.48 7.35
C ALA A 135 10.66 -19.03 8.81
N VAL A 136 9.65 -18.37 9.39
CA VAL A 136 9.77 -17.68 10.71
C VAL A 136 8.76 -18.21 11.72
N GLY A 137 7.64 -18.78 11.27
CA GLY A 137 6.60 -19.29 12.15
C GLY A 137 5.48 -18.30 12.46
N ASN A 138 4.49 -18.79 13.21
CA ASN A 138 3.25 -18.09 13.51
C ASN A 138 3.31 -17.39 14.88
N HIS A 139 3.95 -16.22 14.92
CA HIS A 139 4.15 -15.43 16.14
C HIS A 139 3.33 -14.14 16.14
N PRO A 140 3.06 -13.54 17.32
CA PRO A 140 2.40 -12.24 17.41
C PRO A 140 3.09 -11.18 16.57
N LEU A 141 2.32 -10.25 16.02
CA LEU A 141 2.82 -9.14 15.22
C LEU A 141 2.68 -7.84 16.00
N VAL A 142 3.74 -7.03 16.03
CA VAL A 142 3.70 -5.69 16.61
C VAL A 142 3.05 -4.73 15.62
N GLY A 143 1.99 -4.02 16.05
CA GLY A 143 1.31 -2.99 15.26
C GLY A 143 2.15 -1.72 15.06
N LEU A 144 1.64 -0.77 14.28
CA LEU A 144 2.29 0.53 14.02
C LEU A 144 2.12 1.53 15.16
N ASP A 145 1.35 1.18 16.16
CA ASP A 145 1.19 1.84 17.45
C ASP A 145 1.74 0.94 18.57
N GLY A 146 2.53 -0.09 18.26
CA GLY A 146 3.21 -0.93 19.23
C GLY A 146 2.38 -2.03 19.91
N HIS A 147 1.05 -2.07 19.74
CA HIS A 147 0.23 -3.12 20.36
C HIS A 147 0.53 -4.51 19.75
N LEU A 148 0.30 -5.57 20.53
CA LEU A 148 0.53 -6.93 20.08
C LEU A 148 -0.71 -7.55 19.45
N LEU A 149 -0.64 -7.83 18.15
CA LEU A 149 -1.64 -8.61 17.44
C LEU A 149 -1.37 -10.09 17.66
N THR A 150 -2.32 -10.78 18.28
CA THR A 150 -2.29 -12.25 18.35
C THR A 150 -2.17 -12.85 16.94
N PRO A 151 -1.57 -14.04 16.77
CA PRO A 151 -1.32 -14.58 15.44
C PRO A 151 -2.57 -14.72 14.55
N GLY A 152 -3.73 -15.04 15.16
CA GLY A 152 -5.01 -15.08 14.44
C GLY A 152 -5.54 -13.70 14.04
N ALA A 153 -5.37 -12.69 14.90
CA ALA A 153 -5.70 -11.30 14.57
C ALA A 153 -4.75 -10.74 13.49
N ALA A 154 -3.46 -11.04 13.57
CA ALA A 154 -2.47 -10.70 12.57
C ALA A 154 -2.83 -11.31 11.21
N ALA A 155 -3.11 -12.62 11.15
CA ALA A 155 -3.53 -13.32 9.94
C ALA A 155 -4.73 -12.64 9.26
N ARG A 156 -5.79 -12.37 10.02
CA ARG A 156 -6.99 -11.70 9.52
C ARG A 156 -6.71 -10.29 9.00
N THR A 157 -5.90 -9.51 9.73
CA THR A 157 -5.58 -8.13 9.37
C THR A 157 -4.69 -8.06 8.13
N VAL A 158 -3.73 -8.97 8.00
CA VAL A 158 -2.88 -9.13 6.80
C VAL A 158 -3.72 -9.50 5.58
N LEU A 159 -4.62 -10.48 5.71
CA LEU A 159 -5.51 -10.88 4.61
C LEU A 159 -6.48 -9.75 4.24
N LEU A 160 -6.98 -8.99 5.22
CA LEU A 160 -7.80 -7.81 4.97
C LEU A 160 -7.02 -6.73 4.21
N ALA A 161 -5.77 -6.46 4.60
CA ALA A 161 -4.90 -5.52 3.90
C ALA A 161 -4.71 -5.94 2.42
N TRP A 162 -4.44 -7.23 2.17
CA TRP A 162 -4.36 -7.78 0.81
C TRP A 162 -5.68 -7.67 0.03
N ALA A 163 -6.83 -7.87 0.68
CA ALA A 163 -8.13 -7.70 0.05
C ALA A 163 -8.40 -6.24 -0.33
N CYS A 164 -8.03 -5.29 0.53
CA CYS A 164 -8.24 -3.86 0.29
C CYS A 164 -7.44 -3.34 -0.91
N VAL A 165 -6.22 -3.86 -1.15
CA VAL A 165 -5.38 -3.42 -2.29
C VAL A 165 -5.85 -3.94 -3.64
N VAL A 166 -6.83 -4.85 -3.67
CA VAL A 166 -7.47 -5.26 -4.93
C VAL A 166 -8.13 -4.06 -5.59
N ALA A 167 -8.83 -3.20 -4.85
CA ALA A 167 -9.52 -2.04 -5.41
C ALA A 167 -8.58 -1.08 -6.20
N PRO A 168 -7.46 -0.58 -5.63
CA PRO A 168 -6.50 0.21 -6.41
C PRO A 168 -5.82 -0.59 -7.53
N ALA A 169 -5.55 -1.89 -7.36
CA ALA A 169 -5.04 -2.71 -8.44
C ALA A 169 -6.01 -2.77 -9.65
N LEU A 170 -7.31 -2.87 -9.39
CA LEU A 170 -8.34 -2.80 -10.44
C LEU A 170 -8.41 -1.44 -11.12
N ALA A 171 -8.19 -0.34 -10.38
CA ALA A 171 -8.14 1.00 -10.96
C ALA A 171 -7.01 1.11 -12.00
N PHE A 172 -5.80 0.68 -11.64
CA PHE A 172 -4.67 0.64 -12.57
C PHE A 172 -4.86 -0.38 -13.70
N GLY A 173 -5.49 -1.53 -13.42
CA GLY A 173 -5.87 -2.49 -14.44
C GLY A 173 -6.86 -1.91 -15.47
N ALA A 174 -7.87 -1.16 -15.02
CA ALA A 174 -8.82 -0.48 -15.89
C ALA A 174 -8.15 0.60 -16.75
N ILE A 175 -7.17 1.32 -16.19
CA ILE A 175 -6.32 2.26 -16.94
C ILE A 175 -5.48 1.52 -17.99
N GLY A 176 -5.00 0.32 -17.67
CA GLY A 176 -4.31 -0.56 -18.63
C GLY A 176 -5.23 -0.99 -19.76
N LEU A 177 -6.47 -1.41 -19.46
CA LEU A 177 -7.48 -1.73 -20.47
C LEU A 177 -7.77 -0.53 -21.38
N LEU A 178 -7.95 0.65 -20.79
CA LEU A 178 -8.15 1.90 -21.53
C LEU A 178 -6.96 2.21 -22.44
N GLY A 179 -5.74 2.12 -21.93
CA GLY A 179 -4.51 2.28 -22.71
C GLY A 179 -4.39 1.27 -23.86
N SER A 180 -4.76 0.01 -23.61
CA SER A 180 -4.77 -1.06 -24.61
C SER A 180 -5.73 -0.81 -25.77
N VAL A 181 -6.90 -0.20 -25.50
CA VAL A 181 -7.88 0.17 -26.52
C VAL A 181 -7.43 1.41 -27.30
N LEU A 182 -6.85 2.40 -26.61
CA LEU A 182 -6.47 3.69 -27.17
C LEU A 182 -5.25 3.65 -28.09
N LEU A 183 -4.22 2.91 -27.68
CA LEU A 183 -2.89 2.97 -28.29
C LEU A 183 -2.73 1.98 -29.46
N GLY A 184 -3.80 1.26 -29.81
CA GLY A 184 -3.90 0.43 -31.01
C GLY A 184 -2.74 -0.56 -31.14
N ARG A 185 -1.95 -0.41 -32.20
CA ARG A 185 -0.80 -1.28 -32.49
C ARG A 185 0.40 -1.05 -31.57
N SER A 186 0.44 0.05 -30.83
CA SER A 186 1.58 0.39 -29.99
C SER A 186 1.57 -0.42 -28.69
N PRO A 187 2.69 -1.05 -28.29
CA PRO A 187 2.79 -1.71 -26.99
C PRO A 187 2.81 -0.72 -25.82
N MET A 188 2.74 0.59 -26.06
CA MET A 188 2.77 1.62 -25.01
C MET A 188 1.64 1.47 -23.96
N GLY A 189 0.53 0.79 -24.29
CA GLY A 189 -0.51 0.45 -23.31
C GLY A 189 0.01 -0.36 -22.11
N LEU A 190 1.10 -1.11 -22.28
CA LEU A 190 1.81 -1.85 -21.22
C LEU A 190 2.59 -0.95 -20.26
N LEU A 191 2.78 0.33 -20.56
CA LEU A 191 3.53 1.26 -19.72
C LEU A 191 2.61 2.23 -18.96
N VAL A 192 1.41 2.48 -19.47
CA VAL A 192 0.51 3.53 -18.95
C VAL A 192 0.20 3.37 -17.46
N PRO A 193 -0.27 2.21 -16.95
CA PRO A 193 -0.49 2.02 -15.51
C PRO A 193 0.75 2.23 -14.66
N ALA A 194 1.90 1.69 -15.08
CA ALA A 194 3.14 1.75 -14.32
C ALA A 194 3.71 3.18 -14.23
N VAL A 195 3.72 3.90 -15.36
CA VAL A 195 4.15 5.30 -15.43
C VAL A 195 3.21 6.20 -14.64
N LEU A 196 1.90 5.97 -14.73
CA LEU A 196 0.93 6.74 -13.95
C LEU A 196 1.08 6.48 -12.45
N ALA A 197 1.26 5.23 -12.04
CA ALA A 197 1.51 4.88 -10.63
C ALA A 197 2.78 5.55 -10.12
N LEU A 198 3.86 5.54 -10.90
CA LEU A 198 5.10 6.25 -10.56
C LEU A 198 4.86 7.76 -10.42
N ALA A 199 4.18 8.39 -11.37
CA ALA A 199 3.89 9.82 -11.33
C ALA A 199 3.04 10.20 -10.10
N MET A 200 2.00 9.40 -9.79
CA MET A 200 1.19 9.59 -8.59
C MET A 200 2.01 9.37 -7.32
N ASN A 201 2.86 8.34 -7.26
CA ASN A 201 3.70 8.08 -6.10
C ASN A 201 4.70 9.22 -5.85
N LEU A 202 5.31 9.77 -6.90
CA LEU A 202 6.18 10.95 -6.81
C LEU A 202 5.41 12.18 -6.30
N ALA A 203 4.18 12.39 -6.78
CA ALA A 203 3.33 13.46 -6.27
C ALA A 203 2.97 13.26 -4.78
N LEU A 204 2.77 12.02 -4.35
CA LEU A 204 2.44 11.67 -2.97
C LEU A 204 3.64 11.73 -2.01
N LEU A 205 4.87 11.90 -2.50
CA LEU A 205 6.04 12.23 -1.67
C LEU A 205 6.04 13.70 -1.23
N LEU A 206 5.35 14.57 -1.97
CA LEU A 206 5.22 15.99 -1.64
C LEU A 206 4.17 16.20 -0.53
N PRO A 207 4.26 17.30 0.24
CA PRO A 207 3.25 17.68 1.25
C PRO A 207 1.97 18.22 0.58
N VAL A 208 1.29 17.39 -0.21
CA VAL A 208 0.02 17.70 -0.84
C VAL A 208 -1.13 17.66 0.18
N PRO A 209 -2.23 18.42 -0.05
CA PRO A 209 -3.41 18.36 0.80
C PRO A 209 -3.97 16.93 0.93
N VAL A 210 -4.45 16.56 2.12
CA VAL A 210 -5.02 15.23 2.40
C VAL A 210 -6.16 14.91 1.42
N ALA A 211 -7.02 15.86 1.12
CA ALA A 211 -8.13 15.67 0.17
C ALA A 211 -7.65 15.25 -1.23
N LEU A 212 -6.57 15.86 -1.73
CA LEU A 212 -5.98 15.50 -3.01
C LEU A 212 -5.28 14.13 -2.93
N ARG A 213 -4.57 13.85 -1.83
CA ARG A 213 -3.95 12.54 -1.58
C ARG A 213 -4.98 11.41 -1.62
N LEU A 214 -6.07 11.56 -0.89
CA LEU A 214 -7.16 10.56 -0.81
C LEU A 214 -7.91 10.39 -2.15
N ALA A 215 -7.88 11.39 -3.04
CA ALA A 215 -8.49 11.33 -4.37
C ALA A 215 -7.69 10.49 -5.39
N LEU A 216 -6.46 10.10 -5.07
CA LEU A 216 -5.59 9.31 -5.95
C LEU A 216 -5.62 7.82 -5.57
N PRO A 217 -5.80 6.89 -6.54
CA PRO A 217 -5.79 5.45 -6.27
C PRO A 217 -4.48 4.96 -5.62
N SER A 218 -3.33 5.59 -5.91
CA SER A 218 -2.06 5.26 -5.28
C SER A 218 -2.07 5.42 -3.75
N ASN A 219 -2.90 6.30 -3.18
CA ASN A 219 -2.98 6.41 -1.73
C ASN A 219 -3.62 5.17 -1.07
N ALA A 220 -4.54 4.49 -1.76
CA ALA A 220 -5.15 3.27 -1.24
C ALA A 220 -4.13 2.11 -1.13
N PHE A 221 -3.03 2.16 -1.87
CA PHE A 221 -1.88 1.25 -1.72
C PHE A 221 -1.05 1.50 -0.44
N LEU A 222 -1.28 2.61 0.27
CA LEU A 222 -0.60 2.96 1.52
C LEU A 222 -1.56 2.89 2.72
N ALA A 223 -2.85 3.20 2.51
CA ALA A 223 -3.84 3.35 3.57
C ALA A 223 -4.15 2.06 4.37
N TRP A 224 -3.81 0.87 3.85
CA TRP A 224 -3.98 -0.39 4.59
C TRP A 224 -3.16 -0.44 5.89
N ARG A 225 -2.11 0.37 6.00
CA ARG A 225 -1.27 0.48 7.21
C ARG A 225 -2.08 0.90 8.44
N GLY A 226 -3.11 1.73 8.26
CA GLY A 226 -4.02 2.14 9.33
C GLY A 226 -4.76 0.99 10.02
N LEU A 227 -4.86 -0.18 9.38
CA LEU A 227 -5.45 -1.39 9.98
C LEU A 227 -4.62 -1.96 11.15
N PHE A 228 -3.34 -1.58 11.26
CA PHE A 228 -2.41 -2.07 12.26
C PHE A 228 -2.24 -1.10 13.44
N THR A 229 -3.27 -0.30 13.72
CA THR A 229 -3.32 0.64 14.86
C THR A 229 -4.57 0.36 15.70
N GLU A 230 -4.53 0.68 16.99
CA GLU A 230 -5.67 0.57 17.90
C GLU A 230 -6.10 1.96 18.41
N PRO A 231 -7.32 2.44 18.06
CA PRO A 231 -8.27 1.85 17.12
C PRO A 231 -7.83 2.04 15.66
N ALA A 232 -8.25 1.12 14.80
CA ALA A 232 -7.84 1.09 13.40
C ALA A 232 -8.32 2.32 12.61
N SER A 233 -7.39 2.99 11.93
CA SER A 233 -7.69 4.09 11.01
C SER A 233 -8.28 3.54 9.70
N THR A 234 -9.61 3.41 9.66
CA THR A 234 -10.36 2.85 8.52
C THR A 234 -10.88 3.92 7.55
N GLY A 235 -10.99 5.17 7.98
CA GLY A 235 -11.51 6.28 7.17
C GLY A 235 -10.74 6.48 5.86
N PRO A 236 -9.42 6.77 5.91
CA PRO A 236 -8.58 6.90 4.71
C PRO A 236 -8.62 5.67 3.79
N LEU A 237 -8.70 4.48 4.38
CA LEU A 237 -8.76 3.21 3.66
C LEU A 237 -10.06 3.05 2.87
N LEU A 238 -11.21 3.28 3.51
CA LEU A 238 -12.52 3.18 2.87
C LEU A 238 -12.68 4.22 1.74
N ILE A 239 -12.24 5.45 1.98
CA ILE A 239 -12.22 6.50 0.96
C ILE A 239 -11.36 6.06 -0.23
N GLY A 240 -10.15 5.57 0.03
CA GLY A 240 -9.25 5.08 -1.01
C GLY A 240 -9.84 3.92 -1.83
N ILE A 241 -10.58 3.01 -1.20
CA ILE A 241 -11.29 1.91 -1.89
C ILE A 241 -12.38 2.48 -2.80
N VAL A 242 -13.25 3.35 -2.27
CA VAL A 242 -14.35 3.94 -3.05
C VAL A 242 -13.82 4.73 -4.25
N VAL A 243 -12.81 5.58 -4.02
CA VAL A 243 -12.13 6.35 -5.08
C VAL A 243 -11.55 5.41 -6.13
N SER A 244 -10.86 4.34 -5.73
CA SER A 244 -10.29 3.37 -6.66
C SER A 244 -11.36 2.65 -7.50
N LEU A 245 -12.51 2.33 -6.90
CA LEU A 245 -13.64 1.74 -7.63
C LEU A 245 -14.28 2.72 -8.61
N LEU A 246 -14.38 4.01 -8.26
CA LEU A 246 -14.83 5.05 -9.18
C LEU A 246 -13.89 5.20 -10.37
N TRP A 247 -12.58 5.23 -10.13
CA TRP A 247 -11.56 5.22 -11.19
C TRP A 247 -11.69 3.98 -12.08
N THR A 248 -11.88 2.81 -11.48
CA THR A 248 -12.11 1.55 -12.20
C THR A 248 -13.32 1.64 -13.12
N ALA A 249 -14.45 2.13 -12.61
CA ALA A 249 -15.71 2.26 -13.35
C ALA A 249 -15.59 3.26 -14.51
N VAL A 250 -15.02 4.44 -14.26
CA VAL A 250 -14.83 5.48 -15.29
C VAL A 250 -13.87 5.01 -16.37
N ALA A 251 -12.69 4.49 -16.00
CA ALA A 251 -11.69 4.02 -16.97
C ALA A 251 -12.21 2.85 -17.81
N THR A 252 -12.87 1.86 -17.19
CA THR A 252 -13.47 0.72 -17.92
C THR A 252 -14.63 1.17 -18.80
N GLY A 253 -15.47 2.10 -18.32
CA GLY A 253 -16.58 2.68 -19.09
C GLY A 253 -16.10 3.44 -20.31
N LEU A 254 -15.05 4.25 -20.18
CA LEU A 254 -14.40 4.93 -21.30
C LEU A 254 -13.84 3.91 -22.30
N ALA A 255 -13.10 2.90 -21.81
CA ALA A 255 -12.54 1.85 -22.66
C ALA A 255 -13.65 1.12 -23.44
N TYR A 256 -14.77 0.82 -22.78
CA TYR A 256 -15.93 0.18 -23.40
C TYR A 256 -16.54 1.05 -24.50
N VAL A 257 -16.85 2.32 -24.20
CA VAL A 257 -17.48 3.23 -25.15
C VAL A 257 -16.58 3.45 -26.37
N MET A 258 -15.28 3.64 -26.15
CA MET A 258 -14.32 3.83 -27.23
C MET A 258 -14.15 2.57 -28.08
N PHE A 259 -14.11 1.39 -27.47
CA PHE A 259 -14.00 0.13 -28.18
C PHE A 259 -15.25 -0.18 -29.02
N VAL A 260 -16.45 0.02 -28.48
CA VAL A 260 -17.71 -0.27 -29.19
C VAL A 260 -17.95 0.69 -30.36
N ARG A 261 -17.46 1.93 -30.26
CA ARG A 261 -17.53 2.93 -31.33
C ARG A 261 -16.37 2.83 -32.33
N ARG A 262 -15.41 1.94 -32.10
CA ARG A 262 -14.24 1.80 -32.97
C ARG A 262 -14.65 1.25 -34.33
N ASP A 263 -14.18 1.89 -35.39
CA ASP A 263 -14.29 1.36 -36.73
C ASP A 263 -13.19 0.31 -36.96
N PHE A 264 -13.60 -0.89 -37.38
CA PHE A 264 -12.71 -2.02 -37.66
C PHE A 264 -12.42 -2.18 -39.15
N THR A 265 -13.00 -1.33 -40.01
CA THR A 265 -12.85 -1.40 -41.47
C THR A 265 -11.68 -0.56 -41.98
N ASP A 266 -11.35 0.53 -41.30
CA ASP A 266 -10.23 1.39 -41.65
C ASP A 266 -8.89 0.86 -41.08
N LEU A 267 -8.00 0.44 -41.99
CA LEU A 267 -6.66 -0.09 -41.66
C LEU A 267 -5.62 1.00 -41.33
N SER A 268 -5.93 2.27 -41.65
CA SER A 268 -5.05 3.43 -41.48
C SER A 268 -5.23 4.16 -40.14
N ASN A 269 -6.30 3.84 -39.41
CA ASN A 269 -6.58 4.47 -38.13
C ASN A 269 -5.74 3.85 -37.01
N ASP A 270 -4.63 4.50 -36.67
CA ASP A 270 -3.73 4.09 -35.58
C ASP A 270 -4.28 4.40 -34.16
N GLY A 271 -5.53 4.89 -34.03
CA GLY A 271 -6.28 5.02 -32.77
C GLY A 271 -5.84 6.16 -31.83
N ALA A 272 -4.57 6.50 -31.82
CA ALA A 272 -3.96 7.47 -30.90
C ALA A 272 -3.87 8.89 -31.51
N THR A 273 -5.01 9.55 -31.73
CA THR A 273 -5.01 10.99 -32.03
C THR A 273 -4.91 11.80 -30.73
N ARG A 274 -4.31 13.01 -30.79
CA ARG A 274 -4.30 13.93 -29.64
C ARG A 274 -5.69 14.13 -29.04
N ARG A 275 -6.73 14.14 -29.89
CA ARG A 275 -8.13 14.29 -29.48
C ARG A 275 -8.65 13.09 -28.69
N THR A 276 -8.30 11.86 -29.07
CA THR A 276 -8.71 10.64 -28.35
C THR A 276 -7.98 10.52 -27.01
N LEU A 277 -6.70 10.90 -26.95
CA LEU A 277 -5.94 10.95 -25.69
C LEU A 277 -6.54 11.96 -24.69
N VAL A 278 -6.86 13.17 -25.15
CA VAL A 278 -7.51 14.19 -24.30
C VAL A 278 -8.89 13.73 -23.84
N ALA A 279 -9.68 13.12 -24.73
CA ALA A 279 -11.00 12.59 -24.39
C ALA A 279 -10.95 11.46 -23.33
N ALA A 280 -9.84 10.74 -23.23
CA ALA A 280 -9.63 9.70 -22.22
C ALA A 280 -9.04 10.24 -20.90
N ALA A 281 -8.10 11.20 -20.98
CA ALA A 281 -7.44 11.77 -19.81
C ALA A 281 -8.32 12.77 -19.05
N LEU A 282 -9.11 13.59 -19.77
CA LEU A 282 -9.92 14.66 -19.17
C LEU A 282 -10.94 14.13 -18.14
N PRO A 283 -11.72 13.06 -18.40
CA PRO A 283 -12.67 12.57 -17.41
C PRO A 283 -11.99 11.99 -16.16
N LEU A 284 -10.80 11.39 -16.29
CA LEU A 284 -10.04 10.88 -15.15
C LEU A 284 -9.47 12.02 -14.30
N ALA A 285 -8.95 13.08 -14.94
CA ALA A 285 -8.50 14.27 -14.25
C ALA A 285 -9.68 15.02 -13.58
N ALA A 286 -10.83 15.11 -14.26
CA ALA A 286 -12.05 15.69 -13.71
C ALA A 286 -12.57 14.86 -12.53
N LEU A 287 -12.51 13.53 -12.60
CA LEU A 287 -12.83 12.65 -11.48
C LEU A 287 -11.94 12.94 -10.28
N ALA A 288 -10.62 13.01 -10.47
CA ALA A 288 -9.66 13.31 -9.40
C ALA A 288 -9.91 14.68 -8.76
N GLY A 289 -10.17 15.71 -9.57
CA GLY A 289 -10.48 17.06 -9.08
C GLY A 289 -11.82 17.11 -8.33
N ALA A 290 -12.85 16.43 -8.84
CA ALA A 290 -14.16 16.39 -8.22
C ALA A 290 -14.13 15.61 -6.89
N THR A 291 -13.45 14.46 -6.83
CA THR A 291 -13.30 13.71 -5.58
C THR A 291 -12.48 14.49 -4.55
N ALA A 292 -11.39 15.15 -4.97
CA ALA A 292 -10.62 16.02 -4.08
C ALA A 292 -11.48 17.18 -3.53
N LEU A 293 -12.31 17.81 -4.37
CA LEU A 293 -13.20 18.89 -3.94
C LEU A 293 -14.26 18.38 -2.95
N VAL A 294 -14.89 17.23 -3.23
CA VAL A 294 -15.88 16.62 -2.33
C VAL A 294 -15.24 16.30 -0.98
N LEU A 295 -14.03 15.73 -0.97
CA LEU A 295 -13.32 15.42 0.27
C LEU A 295 -12.92 16.67 1.06
N ALA A 296 -12.46 17.72 0.37
CA ALA A 296 -12.14 19.00 1.00
C ALA A 296 -13.35 19.65 1.70
N VAL A 297 -14.56 19.45 1.16
CA VAL A 297 -15.81 19.95 1.75
C VAL A 297 -16.34 19.03 2.85
N ALA A 298 -16.27 17.71 2.64
CA ALA A 298 -16.85 16.73 3.56
C ALA A 298 -16.00 16.46 4.81
N SER A 299 -14.71 16.77 4.78
CA SER A 299 -13.76 16.50 5.87
C SER A 299 -12.99 17.77 6.24
N PRO A 300 -13.43 18.52 7.26
CA PRO A 300 -12.64 19.61 7.84
C PRO A 300 -11.23 19.13 8.21
N GLY A 301 -10.22 19.97 8.05
CA GLY A 301 -8.80 19.60 8.28
C GLY A 301 -8.10 18.94 7.08
N SER A 302 -8.85 18.42 6.09
CA SER A 302 -8.27 17.72 4.93
C SER A 302 -7.58 18.62 3.89
N THR A 303 -7.68 19.94 4.03
CA THR A 303 -6.98 20.93 3.19
C THR A 303 -5.52 21.12 3.60
N GLY A 304 -5.17 20.74 4.82
CA GLY A 304 -3.78 20.70 5.31
C GLY A 304 -3.09 19.39 4.94
N THR A 305 -1.94 19.13 5.58
CA THR A 305 -1.19 17.87 5.37
C THR A 305 -1.68 16.72 6.27
N GLY A 306 -2.50 17.00 7.28
CA GLY A 306 -3.03 16.02 8.24
C GLY A 306 -2.03 15.60 9.32
N VAL A 307 -0.75 15.96 9.20
CA VAL A 307 0.30 15.71 10.20
C VAL A 307 0.33 16.88 11.19
N GLU A 308 -0.26 16.65 12.35
CA GLU A 308 -0.37 17.64 13.43
C GLU A 308 0.42 17.19 14.67
N LYS A 309 0.98 18.18 15.39
CA LYS A 309 1.73 17.96 16.63
C LYS A 309 0.99 17.08 17.63
N ALA A 310 -0.26 17.42 17.95
CA ALA A 310 -1.05 16.69 18.94
C ALA A 310 -1.27 15.21 18.56
N LYS A 311 -1.45 14.93 17.26
CA LYS A 311 -1.60 13.57 16.76
C LYS A 311 -0.29 12.78 16.83
N LEU A 312 0.84 13.42 16.51
CA LEU A 312 2.17 12.82 16.66
C LEU A 312 2.49 12.52 18.12
N GLU A 313 2.24 13.47 19.04
CA GLU A 313 2.45 13.29 20.47
C GLU A 313 1.64 12.10 21.02
N THR A 314 0.34 12.06 20.68
CA THR A 314 -0.56 10.97 21.08
C THR A 314 -0.12 9.62 20.51
N SER A 315 0.20 9.58 19.21
CA SER A 315 0.65 8.35 18.53
C SER A 315 1.97 7.83 19.15
N LEU A 316 2.95 8.70 19.39
CA LEU A 316 4.22 8.32 19.98
C LEU A 316 4.09 7.90 21.45
N SER A 317 3.26 8.60 22.25
CA SER A 317 2.97 8.19 23.63
C SER A 317 2.37 6.79 23.70
N THR A 318 1.41 6.50 22.80
CA THR A 318 0.73 5.19 22.72
C THR A 318 1.72 4.11 22.29
N ALA A 319 2.48 4.35 21.22
CA ALA A 319 3.49 3.41 20.74
C ALA A 319 4.56 3.09 21.77
N PHE A 320 5.06 4.13 22.46
CA PHE A 320 6.05 3.94 23.51
C PHE A 320 5.48 3.13 24.68
N ALA A 321 4.26 3.42 25.13
CA ALA A 321 3.65 2.69 26.25
C ALA A 321 3.50 1.19 25.96
N HIS A 322 2.97 0.82 24.79
CA HIS A 322 2.84 -0.58 24.38
C HIS A 322 4.19 -1.29 24.29
N LEU A 323 5.17 -0.68 23.63
CA LEU A 323 6.50 -1.28 23.42
C LEU A 323 7.32 -1.35 24.71
N TYR A 324 7.12 -0.41 25.64
CA TYR A 324 7.77 -0.46 26.95
C TYR A 324 7.28 -1.65 27.78
N VAL A 325 5.98 -1.94 27.74
CA VAL A 325 5.43 -3.13 28.40
C VAL A 325 5.99 -4.40 27.78
N LEU A 326 6.06 -4.48 26.45
CA LEU A 326 6.69 -5.60 25.74
C LEU A 326 8.15 -5.80 26.15
N GLN A 327 8.97 -4.74 26.10
CA GLN A 327 10.38 -4.80 26.48
C GLN A 327 10.56 -5.24 27.94
N THR A 328 9.71 -4.73 28.84
CA THR A 328 9.72 -5.08 30.27
C THR A 328 9.49 -6.58 30.47
N GLN A 329 8.57 -7.17 29.70
CA GLN A 329 8.32 -8.62 29.71
C GLN A 329 9.52 -9.41 29.16
N GLU A 330 10.08 -9.01 28.02
CA GLU A 330 11.23 -9.68 27.40
C GLU A 330 12.48 -9.67 28.30
N LEU A 331 12.68 -8.56 29.02
CA LEU A 331 13.78 -8.36 29.96
C LEU A 331 13.50 -8.92 31.37
N HIS A 332 12.34 -9.55 31.59
CA HIS A 332 11.93 -10.10 32.89
C HIS A 332 11.98 -9.07 34.03
N ARG A 333 11.66 -7.82 33.72
CA ARG A 333 11.54 -6.72 34.69
C ARG A 333 10.18 -6.80 35.42
N PRO A 334 10.01 -6.14 36.58
CA PRO A 334 8.71 -6.05 37.25
C PRO A 334 7.62 -5.59 36.30
N SER A 335 6.46 -6.24 36.32
CA SER A 335 5.36 -5.95 35.40
C SER A 335 4.82 -4.54 35.63
N VAL A 336 4.70 -3.77 34.55
CA VAL A 336 4.08 -2.44 34.53
C VAL A 336 2.97 -2.44 33.49
N THR A 337 1.88 -1.71 33.74
CA THR A 337 0.79 -1.50 32.78
C THR A 337 0.92 -0.13 32.10
N GLU A 338 0.32 0.04 30.92
CA GLU A 338 0.31 1.34 30.22
C GLU A 338 -0.27 2.46 31.06
N ALA A 339 -1.35 2.19 31.80
CA ALA A 339 -1.98 3.17 32.70
C ALA A 339 -1.06 3.58 33.86
N GLN A 340 -0.13 2.70 34.30
CA GLN A 340 0.86 3.02 35.32
C GLN A 340 2.02 3.85 34.75
N LEU A 341 2.35 3.68 33.46
CA LEU A 341 3.40 4.45 32.81
C LEU A 341 3.03 5.92 32.67
N ASP A 342 1.74 6.24 32.52
CA ASP A 342 1.26 7.63 32.37
C ASP A 342 2.10 8.41 31.33
N THR A 343 2.35 7.74 30.19
CA THR A 343 3.29 8.22 29.17
C THR A 343 2.75 9.49 28.53
N SER A 344 3.60 10.51 28.44
CA SER A 344 3.29 11.72 27.70
C SER A 344 4.47 12.15 26.84
N THR A 345 4.16 12.72 25.67
CA THR A 345 5.14 13.16 24.68
C THR A 345 5.00 14.66 24.47
N ALA A 346 6.12 15.37 24.42
CA ALA A 346 6.19 16.74 23.93
C ALA A 346 7.07 16.79 22.67
N CYS A 347 6.50 17.24 21.55
CA CYS A 347 7.21 17.36 20.28
C CYS A 347 7.47 18.82 19.90
N ASP A 348 8.51 19.04 19.11
CA ASP A 348 8.86 20.32 18.50
C ASP A 348 9.47 20.04 17.12
N LYS A 349 9.11 20.85 16.12
CA LYS A 349 9.60 20.75 14.75
C LYS A 349 10.56 21.90 14.50
N GLY A 350 11.86 21.65 14.48
CA GLY A 350 12.87 22.64 14.09
C GLY A 350 12.98 23.90 14.99
N GLY A 351 12.42 23.87 16.21
CA GLY A 351 12.44 24.95 17.20
C GLY A 351 11.47 26.09 16.91
N SER A 352 11.55 27.15 17.73
CA SER A 352 10.69 28.35 17.69
C SER A 352 10.56 29.10 16.35
N ARG A 353 11.37 28.76 15.33
CA ARG A 353 11.38 29.41 14.01
C ARG A 353 10.57 28.63 12.96
N VAL A 354 10.13 27.42 13.27
CA VAL A 354 9.39 26.55 12.37
C VAL A 354 8.04 26.23 13.02
N GLN A 355 6.99 26.17 12.21
CA GLN A 355 5.66 25.79 12.72
C GLN A 355 5.62 24.27 12.92
N ASP A 356 5.09 23.82 14.06
CA ASP A 356 4.90 22.41 14.42
C ASP A 356 3.78 21.73 13.60
N HIS A 357 3.93 21.69 12.27
CA HIS A 357 2.98 21.09 11.36
C HIS A 357 3.68 20.47 10.13
N GLY A 358 3.12 19.36 9.65
CA GLY A 358 3.48 18.73 8.39
C GLY A 358 4.64 17.74 8.45
N PRO A 359 4.87 16.99 7.35
CA PRO A 359 5.93 15.99 7.26
C PRO A 359 7.34 16.62 7.31
N GLY A 360 8.35 15.81 7.61
CA GLY A 360 9.75 16.23 7.74
C GLY A 360 10.55 15.33 8.68
N ASN A 361 11.88 15.46 8.64
CA ASN A 361 12.84 14.75 9.48
C ASN A 361 13.41 15.62 10.62
N ASP A 362 12.74 16.74 10.89
CA ASP A 362 13.12 17.80 11.82
C ASP A 362 12.27 17.79 13.11
N TRP A 363 11.48 16.73 13.31
CA TRP A 363 10.70 16.52 14.50
C TRP A 363 11.57 15.93 15.62
N ARG A 364 11.59 16.60 16.77
CA ARG A 364 12.22 16.12 18.00
C ARG A 364 11.16 15.99 19.08
N CYS A 365 10.98 14.79 19.60
CA CYS A 365 10.00 14.49 20.63
C CYS A 365 10.69 14.00 21.90
N VAL A 366 10.23 14.46 23.06
CA VAL A 366 10.66 13.97 24.36
C VAL A 366 9.50 13.18 24.96
N VAL A 367 9.71 11.89 25.15
CA VAL A 367 8.76 11.00 25.81
C VAL A 367 9.11 10.94 27.28
N THR A 368 8.11 11.10 28.13
CA THR A 368 8.23 11.00 29.59
C THR A 368 7.28 9.94 30.12
N TRP A 369 7.71 9.18 31.12
CA TRP A 369 6.91 8.14 31.75
C TRP A 369 7.24 8.03 33.25
N ARG A 370 6.36 7.36 33.98
CA ARG A 370 6.47 7.10 35.42
C ARG A 370 6.57 5.60 35.65
N LEU A 371 7.32 5.21 36.68
CA LEU A 371 7.40 3.81 37.10
C LEU A 371 6.83 3.67 38.52
N PRO A 372 6.06 2.60 38.80
CA PRO A 372 5.57 2.34 40.14
C PRO A 372 6.72 2.27 41.15
N GLY A 373 6.64 3.07 42.21
CA GLY A 373 7.67 3.12 43.27
C GLY A 373 8.89 3.98 42.96
N ALA A 374 9.00 4.58 41.77
CA ALA A 374 10.03 5.56 41.45
C ALA A 374 9.55 6.99 41.73
N SER A 375 10.40 7.82 42.34
CA SER A 375 10.11 9.25 42.57
C SER A 375 10.47 10.14 41.38
N ALA A 376 11.36 9.68 40.50
CA ALA A 376 11.80 10.40 39.31
C ALA A 376 11.02 9.93 38.07
N THR A 377 10.68 10.87 37.19
CA THR A 377 10.13 10.58 35.86
C THR A 377 11.25 10.14 34.93
N GLY A 378 11.03 9.04 34.22
CA GLY A 378 11.87 8.64 33.10
C GLY A 378 11.65 9.58 31.92
N SER A 379 12.70 9.82 31.13
CA SER A 379 12.58 10.56 29.88
C SER A 379 13.53 10.01 28.82
N ALA A 380 13.11 10.08 27.57
CA ALA A 380 13.86 9.64 26.40
C ALA A 380 13.55 10.54 25.21
N ILE A 381 14.55 10.78 24.36
CA ILE A 381 14.39 11.63 23.18
C ILE A 381 14.21 10.73 21.96
N TYR A 382 13.33 11.13 21.05
CA TYR A 382 13.14 10.54 19.75
C TYR A 382 13.27 11.59 18.65
N GLN A 383 14.05 11.29 17.63
CA GLN A 383 14.06 12.04 16.37
C GLN A 383 13.12 11.35 15.39
N LEU A 384 12.17 12.09 14.82
CA LEU A 384 11.14 11.54 13.96
C LEU A 384 11.37 11.95 12.51
N ASP A 385 11.38 10.96 11.62
CA ASP A 385 11.20 11.14 10.18
C ASP A 385 9.75 10.84 9.82
N VAL A 386 8.96 11.90 9.58
CA VAL A 386 7.54 11.83 9.31
C VAL A 386 7.29 12.01 7.82
N THR A 387 6.72 10.98 7.18
CA THR A 387 6.38 11.01 5.76
C THR A 387 4.99 11.61 5.52
N ALA A 388 4.76 12.13 4.31
CA ALA A 388 3.54 12.86 3.98
C ALA A 388 2.25 11.99 3.98
N ASP A 389 2.39 10.66 4.04
CA ASP A 389 1.30 9.69 4.18
C ASP A 389 0.97 9.34 5.65
N GLY A 390 1.61 10.01 6.62
CA GLY A 390 1.33 9.86 8.05
C GLY A 390 2.12 8.75 8.75
N ARG A 391 2.96 8.00 8.02
CA ARG A 391 3.94 7.11 8.67
C ARG A 391 5.06 7.97 9.28
N TYR A 392 5.60 7.52 10.41
CA TYR A 392 6.88 8.04 10.90
C TYR A 392 7.81 6.92 11.37
N ILE A 393 9.10 7.19 11.33
CA ILE A 393 10.13 6.39 12.00
C ILE A 393 10.68 7.23 13.14
N ALA A 394 10.68 6.70 14.35
CA ALA A 394 11.20 7.37 15.53
C ALA A 394 12.50 6.71 15.98
N ASP A 395 13.60 7.43 15.87
CA ASP A 395 14.94 7.03 16.30
C ASP A 395 15.20 7.49 17.72
N GLY A 396 15.37 6.53 18.63
CA GLY A 396 15.59 6.76 20.04
C GLY A 396 17.03 7.16 20.36
N ASP A 397 17.17 8.28 21.05
CA ASP A 397 18.41 8.73 21.68
C ASP A 397 18.13 8.98 23.18
N GLY A 398 18.37 7.96 23.99
CA GLY A 398 18.11 8.03 25.43
C GLY A 398 18.86 6.96 26.22
N PRO A 399 18.44 6.65 27.45
CA PRO A 399 19.17 5.75 28.34
C PRO A 399 19.39 4.37 27.71
N LYS A 400 20.58 3.78 27.94
CA LYS A 400 20.95 2.46 27.40
C LYS A 400 19.96 1.37 27.82
N GLU A 401 19.32 1.54 28.96
CA GLU A 401 18.36 0.61 29.54
C GLU A 401 17.00 0.63 28.84
N VAL A 402 16.73 1.63 27.99
CA VAL A 402 15.44 1.86 27.34
C VAL A 402 15.59 1.89 25.82
N ASN A 403 16.15 2.95 25.26
CA ASN A 403 16.25 3.17 23.81
C ASN A 403 17.68 3.48 23.33
N GLY A 404 18.69 3.48 24.21
CA GLY A 404 20.08 3.79 23.87
C GLY A 404 20.91 2.64 23.29
N SER A 405 20.33 1.45 23.10
CA SER A 405 21.01 0.29 22.49
C SER A 405 20.14 -0.42 21.46
N PHE A 406 20.74 -0.80 20.32
CA PHE A 406 20.07 -1.49 19.22
C PHE A 406 19.54 -2.88 19.62
N GLN A 407 20.27 -3.58 20.49
CA GLN A 407 19.90 -4.90 21.00
C GLN A 407 19.66 -4.86 22.50
N VAL A 408 18.77 -5.75 22.95
CA VAL A 408 18.54 -6.08 24.35
C VAL A 408 18.84 -7.56 24.58
N ARG A 409 19.44 -7.86 25.74
CA ARG A 409 19.74 -9.25 26.12
C ARG A 409 18.52 -9.88 26.78
N THR A 410 17.91 -10.85 26.12
CA THR A 410 16.82 -11.66 26.68
C THR A 410 17.34 -13.02 27.15
N SER A 411 16.49 -13.78 27.85
CA SER A 411 16.81 -15.14 28.27
C SER A 411 17.04 -16.10 27.09
N THR A 412 16.50 -15.79 25.91
CA THR A 412 16.62 -16.59 24.69
C THR A 412 17.74 -16.12 23.74
N GLY A 413 18.44 -15.02 24.05
CA GLY A 413 19.50 -14.45 23.23
C GLY A 413 19.40 -12.93 23.07
N ASP A 414 20.26 -12.35 22.23
CA ASP A 414 20.16 -10.94 21.86
C ASP A 414 19.01 -10.74 20.88
N THR A 415 18.06 -9.88 21.22
CA THR A 415 16.94 -9.51 20.34
C THR A 415 17.00 -8.02 20.01
N PRO A 416 16.46 -7.59 18.86
CA PRO A 416 16.32 -6.16 18.55
C PRO A 416 15.53 -5.45 19.63
N ASN A 417 16.00 -4.28 20.05
CA ASN A 417 15.32 -3.47 21.04
C ASN A 417 14.10 -2.78 20.41
N PRO A 418 12.86 -3.09 20.85
CA PRO A 418 11.65 -2.48 20.28
C PRO A 418 11.58 -0.96 20.45
N LEU A 419 12.25 -0.40 21.47
CA LEU A 419 12.23 1.03 21.77
C LEU A 419 13.39 1.82 21.15
N TRP A 420 14.40 1.15 20.60
CA TRP A 420 15.53 1.83 19.95
C TRP A 420 15.10 2.57 18.69
N GLN A 421 14.32 1.91 17.84
CA GLN A 421 13.71 2.51 16.66
C GLN A 421 12.34 1.87 16.42
N LEU A 422 11.30 2.68 16.37
CA LEU A 422 9.92 2.21 16.19
C LEU A 422 9.27 2.87 14.98
N ASP A 423 8.40 2.11 14.29
CA ASP A 423 7.51 2.67 13.26
C ASP A 423 6.22 3.15 13.92
N GLY A 424 5.72 4.26 13.40
CA GLY A 424 4.50 4.91 13.82
C GLY A 424 3.53 5.17 12.67
N TYR A 425 2.25 5.35 12.98
CA TYR A 425 1.26 5.83 12.01
C TYR A 425 0.30 6.85 12.64
N VAL A 426 0.10 7.95 11.92
CA VAL A 426 -0.84 9.02 12.25
C VAL A 426 -1.98 9.03 11.24
N ASP A 427 -3.21 9.10 11.74
CA ASP A 427 -4.39 9.33 10.91
C ASP A 427 -4.39 10.77 10.37
N LEU A 428 -4.39 10.90 9.05
CA LEU A 428 -4.38 12.19 8.37
C LEU A 428 -5.74 12.91 8.44
N LEU A 429 -6.82 12.18 8.72
CA LEU A 429 -8.13 12.77 8.95
C LEU A 429 -8.33 13.03 10.43
N ASP A 430 -9.14 14.03 10.75
CA ASP A 430 -9.57 14.26 12.12
C ASP A 430 -10.60 13.19 12.48
N ARG A 431 -10.43 12.59 13.67
CA ARG A 431 -11.47 11.74 14.25
C ARG A 431 -12.56 12.64 14.80
N ASN A 432 -13.74 12.57 14.21
CA ASN A 432 -14.95 13.14 14.83
C ASN A 432 -15.31 12.40 16.11
#